data_AF-A0A7X7LFS3-F1
#
_entry.id   AF-A0A7X7LFS3-F1
#
_cell.length_a   1.000
_cell.length_b   1.000
_cell.length_c   1.000
_cell.angle_alpha   90.00
_cell.angle_beta   90.00
_cell.angle_gamma   90.00
#
_symmetry.space_group_name_H-M   'P 1'
#
loop_
_entity.id
_entity.type
_entity.pdbx_description
1 polymer ?
#
loop_
_entity_poly.entity_id
_entity_poly.type
_entity_poly.pdbx_seq_one_letter_code
_entity_poly.pdbx_strand_id
1 'polypeptide(L)'
;MKARIFLLLGMVFLFASCEEESNDLTDYRDDVVGSYFGISVYTCWQDTIVGYSHDTTDVIVNIAKEEEDSLIRLSFYQSTSSSFSFKYINGNCISCITFHAPVLKIQNDSLYFKHQPGLGPYWDECFAKKVE
;
A
#
# COMPACT_ATOMS: atom_id res chain seq x y z
N MET A 1 21.61 -52.54 26.01
CA MET A 1 22.21 -51.74 24.91
C MET A 1 21.24 -51.43 23.78
N LYS A 2 20.49 -52.41 23.24
CA LYS A 2 19.59 -52.22 22.09
C LYS A 2 18.53 -51.12 22.26
N ALA A 3 17.94 -50.99 23.46
CA ALA A 3 16.91 -49.97 23.73
C ALA A 3 17.43 -48.52 23.71
N ARG A 4 18.72 -48.29 23.99
CA ARG A 4 19.31 -46.93 23.96
C ARG A 4 19.57 -46.44 22.54
N ILE A 5 19.79 -47.35 21.59
CA ILE A 5 19.99 -47.03 20.17
C ILE A 5 18.67 -46.59 19.53
N PHE A 6 17.56 -47.24 19.86
CA PHE A 6 16.23 -46.84 19.37
C PHE A 6 15.79 -45.47 19.87
N LEU A 7 16.13 -45.11 21.12
CA LEU A 7 15.84 -43.80 21.69
C LEU A 7 16.64 -42.68 21.01
N LEU A 8 17.89 -42.96 20.65
CA LEU A 8 18.75 -42.04 19.92
C LEU A 8 18.30 -41.86 18.46
N LEU A 9 17.88 -42.93 17.78
CA LEU A 9 17.29 -42.85 16.44
C LEU A 9 15.96 -42.07 16.43
N GLY A 10 15.10 -42.28 17.43
CA GLY A 10 13.85 -41.55 17.57
C GLY A 10 14.05 -40.05 17.78
N MET A 11 15.08 -39.66 18.52
CA MET A 11 15.45 -38.25 18.68
C MET A 11 15.97 -37.64 17.37
N VAL A 12 16.80 -38.35 16.60
CA VAL A 12 17.31 -37.84 15.31
C VAL A 12 16.17 -37.62 14.31
N PHE A 13 15.13 -38.46 14.29
CA PHE A 13 13.93 -38.24 13.47
C PHE A 13 13.08 -37.04 13.92
N LEU A 14 13.03 -36.75 15.23
CA LEU A 14 12.33 -35.57 15.75
C LEU A 14 13.04 -34.25 15.38
N PHE A 15 14.36 -34.27 15.13
CA PHE A 15 15.11 -33.09 14.70
C PHE A 15 15.29 -32.99 13.17
N ALA A 16 15.10 -34.07 12.42
CA ALA A 16 15.16 -34.06 10.96
C ALA A 16 13.83 -33.62 10.29
N SER A 17 12.74 -33.52 11.07
CA SER A 17 11.42 -33.10 10.58
C SER A 17 11.11 -31.62 10.80
N CYS A 18 12.12 -30.79 11.11
CA CYS A 18 12.03 -29.38 10.73
C CYS A 18 12.20 -29.33 9.22
N GLU A 19 11.10 -29.52 8.47
CA GLU A 19 11.00 -28.83 7.19
C GLU A 19 11.29 -27.35 7.53
N GLU A 20 12.32 -26.79 6.90
CA GLU A 20 12.32 -25.35 6.67
C GLU A 20 10.97 -25.08 6.03
N GLU A 21 10.03 -24.50 6.78
CA GLU A 21 8.97 -23.73 6.17
C GLU A 21 9.73 -22.80 5.23
N SER A 22 9.67 -23.13 3.94
CA SER A 22 10.14 -22.24 2.90
C SER A 22 9.40 -20.95 3.19
N ASN A 23 10.09 -20.01 3.81
CA ASN A 23 9.75 -18.61 3.75
C ASN A 23 9.93 -18.23 2.27
N ASP A 24 9.05 -18.74 1.41
CA ASP A 24 8.53 -17.97 0.31
C ASP A 24 7.94 -16.75 1.02
N LEU A 25 8.82 -15.77 1.23
CA LEU A 25 8.49 -14.40 1.58
C LEU A 25 7.64 -13.92 0.42
N THR A 26 6.37 -14.32 0.46
CA THR A 26 5.37 -13.93 -0.51
C THR A 26 5.35 -12.43 -0.40
N ASP A 27 5.84 -11.79 -1.44
CA ASP A 27 5.92 -10.35 -1.47
C ASP A 27 4.51 -9.82 -1.71
N TYR A 28 3.78 -9.61 -0.62
CA TYR A 28 2.41 -9.10 -0.64
C TYR A 28 2.25 -7.76 -1.37
N ARG A 29 3.35 -7.12 -1.81
CA ARG A 29 3.31 -5.95 -2.70
C ARG A 29 2.79 -6.31 -4.09
N ASP A 30 3.03 -7.52 -4.57
CA ASP A 30 2.63 -7.91 -5.92
C ASP A 30 1.09 -7.96 -6.07
N ASP A 31 0.36 -8.15 -4.96
CA ASP A 31 -1.10 -8.07 -4.92
C ASP A 31 -1.63 -6.65 -5.20
N VAL A 32 -0.85 -5.64 -4.85
CA VAL A 32 -1.26 -4.22 -4.85
C VAL A 32 -0.62 -3.40 -5.98
N VAL A 33 0.42 -3.90 -6.62
CA VAL A 33 1.02 -3.25 -7.81
C VAL A 33 0.05 -3.28 -8.98
N GLY A 34 -0.02 -2.17 -9.71
CA GLY A 34 -0.88 -2.03 -10.90
C GLY A 34 -1.41 -0.62 -11.12
N SER A 35 -2.24 -0.49 -12.16
CA SER A 35 -2.98 0.73 -12.46
C SER A 35 -4.41 0.63 -11.94
N TYR A 36 -4.91 1.75 -11.42
CA TYR A 36 -6.25 1.86 -10.85
C TYR A 36 -6.97 3.02 -11.52
N PHE A 37 -8.17 2.76 -12.07
CA PHE A 37 -9.00 3.78 -12.69
C PHE A 37 -10.16 4.19 -11.76
N GLY A 38 -10.43 5.47 -11.66
CA GLY A 38 -11.61 5.94 -10.93
C GLY A 38 -11.63 7.44 -10.70
N ILE A 39 -12.23 7.86 -9.61
CA ILE A 39 -12.61 9.24 -9.37
C ILE A 39 -11.64 9.91 -8.40
N SER A 40 -11.17 11.10 -8.75
CA SER A 40 -10.46 12.02 -7.85
C SER A 40 -11.37 13.17 -7.48
N VAL A 41 -11.51 13.42 -6.18
CA VAL A 41 -12.23 14.56 -5.63
C VAL A 41 -11.18 15.52 -5.09
N TYR A 42 -11.18 16.74 -5.61
CA TYR A 42 -10.37 17.81 -5.05
C TYR A 42 -11.27 18.89 -4.46
N THR A 43 -10.93 19.30 -3.24
CA THR A 43 -11.64 20.38 -2.53
C THR A 43 -10.77 21.61 -2.53
N CYS A 44 -11.26 22.72 -3.08
CA CYS A 44 -10.58 23.99 -3.05
C CYS A 44 -11.41 25.06 -2.31
N TRP A 45 -10.73 26.08 -1.81
CA TRP A 45 -11.42 27.26 -1.29
C TRP A 45 -12.14 27.96 -2.43
N GLN A 46 -13.41 28.29 -2.22
CA GLN A 46 -14.11 29.21 -3.09
C GLN A 46 -14.45 30.47 -2.31
N ASP A 47 -13.71 31.54 -2.61
CA ASP A 47 -13.96 32.82 -1.96
C ASP A 47 -15.20 33.49 -2.55
N THR A 48 -16.29 33.48 -1.79
CA THR A 48 -17.20 34.63 -1.76
C THR A 48 -17.50 35.12 -0.33
N ILE A 49 -16.96 34.42 0.70
CA ILE A 49 -16.66 34.84 2.09
C ILE A 49 -16.04 33.64 2.87
N VAL A 50 -16.48 32.37 2.71
CA VAL A 50 -15.77 31.16 3.26
C VAL A 50 -16.23 29.80 2.61
N GLY A 51 -16.70 29.77 1.36
CA GLY A 51 -17.27 28.55 0.76
C GLY A 51 -16.22 27.50 0.35
N TYR A 52 -16.65 26.23 0.21
CA TYR A 52 -15.82 25.17 -0.39
C TYR A 52 -16.45 24.70 -1.70
N SER A 53 -15.61 24.55 -2.73
CA SER A 53 -15.99 23.89 -3.98
C SER A 53 -15.37 22.50 -4.03
N HIS A 54 -16.11 21.57 -4.60
CA HIS A 54 -15.64 20.23 -4.92
C HIS A 54 -15.76 20.05 -6.43
N ASP A 55 -14.68 19.58 -7.05
CA ASP A 55 -14.74 19.09 -8.42
C ASP A 55 -14.14 17.68 -8.47
N THR A 56 -14.63 16.91 -9.43
CA THR A 56 -14.49 15.47 -9.50
C THR A 56 -14.07 15.07 -10.90
N THR A 57 -12.92 14.41 -11.02
CA THR A 57 -12.29 14.11 -12.31
C THR A 57 -11.72 12.68 -12.35
N ASP A 58 -11.75 12.03 -13.51
CA ASP A 58 -11.39 10.60 -13.65
C ASP A 58 -9.87 10.33 -13.73
N VAL A 59 -9.25 9.86 -12.66
CA VAL A 59 -7.82 9.58 -12.56
C VAL A 59 -7.44 8.16 -12.94
N ILE A 60 -6.22 8.03 -13.48
CA ILE A 60 -5.44 6.79 -13.41
C ILE A 60 -4.40 6.97 -12.31
N VAL A 61 -4.40 6.04 -11.36
CA VAL A 61 -3.43 5.97 -10.27
C VAL A 61 -2.53 4.77 -10.51
N ASN A 62 -1.22 5.01 -10.55
CA ASN A 62 -0.23 3.96 -10.74
C ASN A 62 0.46 3.63 -9.43
N ILE A 63 0.46 2.35 -9.08
CA ILE A 63 1.13 1.79 -7.92
C ILE A 63 2.30 0.93 -8.42
N ALA A 64 3.52 1.32 -8.05
CA ALA A 64 4.74 0.62 -8.41
C ALA A 64 5.53 0.21 -7.16
N LYS A 65 6.21 -0.92 -7.27
CA LYS A 65 7.14 -1.43 -6.25
C LYS A 65 8.54 -0.93 -6.55
N GLU A 66 9.25 -0.45 -5.52
CA GLU A 66 10.68 -0.14 -5.64
C GLU A 66 11.50 -1.45 -5.58
N GLU A 67 12.56 -1.54 -6.40
CA GLU A 67 13.38 -2.75 -6.50
C GLU A 67 14.18 -3.03 -5.23
N GLU A 68 14.62 -2.00 -4.51
CA GLU A 68 15.61 -2.13 -3.43
C GLU A 68 15.01 -2.05 -2.01
N ASP A 69 13.76 -1.61 -1.86
CA ASP A 69 13.15 -1.31 -0.56
C ASP A 69 11.74 -1.88 -0.44
N SER A 70 11.22 -2.06 0.79
CA SER A 70 9.80 -2.41 1.07
C SER A 70 8.82 -1.25 0.80
N LEU A 71 9.14 -0.42 -0.20
CA LEU A 71 8.43 0.77 -0.57
C LEU A 71 7.54 0.53 -1.79
N ILE A 72 6.39 1.19 -1.76
CA ILE A 72 5.44 1.34 -2.84
C ILE A 72 5.39 2.83 -3.18
N ARG A 73 5.52 3.16 -4.46
CA ARG A 73 5.29 4.51 -4.98
C ARG A 73 3.92 4.61 -5.61
N LEU A 74 3.23 5.67 -5.22
CA LEU A 74 1.94 6.08 -5.74
C LEU A 74 2.15 7.30 -6.63
N SER A 75 1.58 7.28 -7.85
CA SER A 75 1.62 8.42 -8.76
C SER A 75 0.23 8.71 -9.33
N PHE A 76 -0.15 9.99 -9.33
CA PHE A 76 -1.44 10.47 -9.83
C PHE A 76 -1.31 11.10 -11.22
N TYR A 77 -2.22 10.75 -12.12
CA TYR A 77 -2.24 11.27 -13.48
C TYR A 77 -3.43 12.20 -13.76
N GLN A 78 -3.68 13.19 -12.90
CA GLN A 78 -4.50 14.36 -13.25
C GLN A 78 -4.03 15.64 -12.58
N SER A 79 -3.90 16.69 -13.41
CA SER A 79 -3.65 18.12 -13.12
C SER A 79 -2.45 18.51 -12.23
N THR A 80 -2.06 17.70 -11.26
CA THR A 80 -0.89 17.89 -10.39
C THR A 80 -0.17 16.54 -10.23
N SER A 81 0.94 16.37 -10.94
CA SER A 81 1.76 15.15 -10.86
C SER A 81 2.50 15.07 -9.53
N SER A 82 1.81 14.65 -8.48
CA SER A 82 2.38 14.38 -7.17
C SER A 82 2.67 12.88 -7.02
N SER A 83 3.83 12.55 -6.44
CA SER A 83 4.20 11.18 -6.09
C SER A 83 4.38 11.04 -4.59
N PHE A 84 3.84 9.96 -4.04
CA PHE A 84 3.90 9.66 -2.61
C PHE A 84 4.46 8.26 -2.39
N SER A 85 5.37 8.13 -1.43
CA SER A 85 5.98 6.84 -1.08
C SER A 85 5.37 6.28 0.20
N PHE A 86 5.06 4.99 0.18
CA PHE A 86 4.50 4.23 1.31
C PHE A 86 5.36 3.00 1.58
N LYS A 87 5.59 2.66 2.84
CA LYS A 87 6.09 1.34 3.24
C LYS A 87 4.92 0.36 3.30
N TYR A 88 5.09 -0.81 2.70
CA TYR A 88 4.09 -1.86 2.77
C TYR A 88 4.49 -2.90 3.82
N ILE A 89 3.73 -2.99 4.91
CA ILE A 89 4.05 -3.88 6.03
C ILE A 89 2.76 -4.56 6.48
N ASN A 90 2.75 -5.90 6.48
CA ASN A 90 1.64 -6.72 6.96
C ASN A 90 0.27 -6.30 6.37
N GLY A 91 0.22 -6.07 5.05
CA GLY A 91 -1.02 -5.66 4.37
C GLY A 91 -1.39 -4.18 4.51
N ASN A 92 -0.56 -3.36 5.14
CA ASN A 92 -0.84 -1.94 5.40
C ASN A 92 0.16 -1.03 4.67
N CYS A 93 -0.35 0.03 4.04
CA CYS A 93 0.45 1.11 3.45
C CYS A 93 0.69 2.21 4.49
N ILE A 94 1.95 2.41 4.88
CA ILE A 94 2.37 3.41 5.87
C ILE A 94 3.11 4.53 5.13
N SER A 95 2.62 5.77 5.20
CA SER A 95 3.28 6.90 4.54
C SER A 95 4.74 7.08 5.01
N CYS A 96 5.65 7.35 4.07
CA CYS A 96 7.03 7.71 4.38
C CYS A 96 7.19 9.18 4.76
N ILE A 97 6.17 9.99 4.51
CA ILE A 97 6.09 11.40 4.89
C ILE A 97 5.38 11.48 6.25
N THR A 98 5.93 12.27 7.18
CA THR A 98 5.39 12.44 8.53
C THR A 98 4.54 13.70 8.71
N PHE A 99 4.84 14.77 7.95
CA PHE A 99 4.12 16.03 8.00
C PHE A 99 3.08 16.08 6.88
N HIS A 100 1.79 16.27 7.22
CA HIS A 100 0.66 16.08 6.29
C HIS A 100 0.70 14.72 5.57
N ALA A 101 0.97 13.66 6.33
CA ALA A 101 1.12 12.31 5.80
C ALA A 101 -0.13 11.90 4.99
N PRO A 102 0.02 11.54 3.70
CA PRO A 102 -1.08 10.98 2.94
C PRO A 102 -1.51 9.65 3.55
N VAL A 103 -2.79 9.32 3.37
CA VAL A 103 -3.38 8.05 3.78
C VAL A 103 -3.69 7.24 2.53
N LEU A 104 -3.23 5.99 2.51
CA LEU A 104 -3.53 5.04 1.45
C LEU A 104 -4.11 3.77 2.07
N LYS A 105 -5.30 3.39 1.63
CA LYS A 105 -5.96 2.14 2.04
C LYS A 105 -6.38 1.37 0.79
N ILE A 106 -6.09 0.08 0.78
CA ILE A 106 -6.55 -0.84 -0.27
C ILE A 106 -7.58 -1.75 0.37
N GLN A 107 -8.73 -1.89 -0.27
CA GLN A 107 -9.80 -2.75 0.18
C GLN A 107 -10.39 -3.46 -1.03
N ASN A 108 -10.17 -4.78 -1.09
CA ASN A 108 -10.42 -5.58 -2.30
C ASN A 108 -9.65 -4.98 -3.49
N ASP A 109 -10.32 -4.81 -4.63
CA ASP A 109 -9.73 -4.19 -5.83
C ASP A 109 -9.79 -2.66 -5.80
N SER A 110 -10.16 -2.03 -4.67
CA SER A 110 -10.36 -0.58 -4.57
C SER A 110 -9.26 0.11 -3.78
N LEU A 111 -8.79 1.23 -4.32
CA LEU A 111 -7.79 2.12 -3.78
C LEU A 111 -8.47 3.37 -3.21
N TYR A 112 -8.19 3.67 -1.94
CA TYR A 112 -8.65 4.84 -1.22
C TYR A 112 -7.45 5.67 -0.83
N PHE A 113 -7.31 6.85 -1.43
CA PHE A 113 -6.26 7.80 -1.10
C PHE A 113 -6.86 9.08 -0.53
N LYS A 114 -6.17 9.68 0.44
CA LYS A 114 -6.54 10.96 1.04
C LYS A 114 -5.29 11.76 1.43
N HIS A 115 -5.20 13.01 1.00
CA HIS A 115 -4.05 13.87 1.31
C HIS A 115 -4.45 15.36 1.39
N GLN A 116 -3.85 16.09 2.34
CA GLN A 116 -4.06 17.54 2.50
C GLN A 116 -2.71 18.26 2.63
N PRO A 117 -2.14 18.83 1.55
CA PRO A 117 -0.89 19.57 1.63
C PRO A 117 -1.10 20.95 2.27
N GLY A 118 -0.75 21.08 3.56
CA GLY A 118 -0.64 22.38 4.26
C GLY A 118 -1.86 22.83 5.05
N LEU A 119 -1.91 24.14 5.36
CA LEU A 119 -2.94 24.78 6.20
C LEU A 119 -4.16 25.29 5.42
N GLY A 120 -4.10 25.27 4.08
CA GLY A 120 -5.20 25.68 3.20
C GLY A 120 -6.05 24.50 2.72
N PRO A 121 -7.23 24.76 2.12
CA PRO A 121 -8.05 23.73 1.51
C PRO A 121 -7.48 23.37 0.14
N TYR A 122 -6.60 22.37 0.14
CA TYR A 122 -6.49 21.42 -0.96
C TYR A 122 -6.50 20.05 -0.32
N TRP A 123 -7.48 19.24 -0.69
CA TRP A 123 -7.64 17.88 -0.19
C TRP A 123 -7.92 16.99 -1.40
N ASP A 124 -7.02 16.05 -1.66
CA ASP A 124 -7.12 15.07 -2.74
C ASP A 124 -7.63 13.75 -2.16
N GLU A 125 -8.84 13.36 -2.55
CA GLU A 125 -9.34 12.00 -2.30
C GLU A 125 -9.43 11.24 -3.61
N CYS A 126 -8.88 10.04 -3.67
CA CYS A 126 -9.01 9.19 -4.86
C CYS A 126 -9.63 7.84 -4.51
N PHE A 127 -10.59 7.44 -5.33
CA PHE A 127 -11.30 6.18 -5.24
C PHE A 127 -11.19 5.47 -6.57
N ALA A 128 -10.33 4.46 -6.66
CA ALA A 128 -10.00 3.83 -7.93
C ALA A 128 -10.07 2.30 -7.85
N LYS A 129 -10.64 1.63 -8.87
CA LYS A 129 -10.63 0.16 -8.98
C LYS A 129 -9.41 -0.28 -9.79
N LYS A 130 -8.79 -1.40 -9.42
CA LYS A 130 -7.71 -2.04 -10.21
C LYS A 130 -8.22 -2.31 -11.63
N VAL A 131 -7.43 -1.90 -12.61
CA VAL A 131 -7.68 -2.20 -14.03
C VAL A 131 -7.30 -3.66 -14.28
N GLU A 132 -8.21 -4.41 -14.89
CA GLU A 132 -8.02 -5.82 -15.28
C GLU A 132 -7.12 -5.97 -16.51
#